data_AF-A0A4Q3S5Q2-F1
#
_entry.id   AF-A0A4Q3S5Q2-F1
#
_cell.length_a   1.000
_cell.length_b   1.000
_cell.length_c   1.000
_cell.angle_alpha   90.00
_cell.angle_beta   90.00
_cell.angle_gamma   90.00
#
_symmetry.space_group_name_H-M   'P 1'
#
loop_
_entity.id
_entity.type
_entity.pdbx_description
1 polymer ?
#
loop_
_entity_poly.entity_id
_entity_poly.type
_entity_poly.pdbx_seq_one_letter_code
_entity_poly.pdbx_strand_id
1 'polypeptide(L)'
;MQILPIVSPQAWEAARQALLVREKAHTRAGDALAADRRRMPWQLIDRPYAFEGPGGRVGLLDLFEGRRQLIVYRAFFEPGVHGWPDHACRGCSMVADQVGHLAHLNARDTTLAYVSRAPQADIAGLKDRMGWDIPWYSLTDAFDADFGVAEWHGHNVFIRDGDRVFRTYFINNRADEAIGTVWSYLDLTALGRQEAWEDSPAGYPQEPPYRWWNWHDSYEPTAAPDETWAAVSDAGVAAFRKAQGGPVE
;
A
#
# COMPACT_ATOMS: atom_id res chain seq x y z
N MET A 1 -8.09 -27.34 22.92
CA MET A 1 -8.52 -26.95 21.56
C MET A 1 -9.82 -27.69 21.25
N GLN A 2 -10.90 -26.99 20.93
CA GLN A 2 -12.14 -27.62 20.51
C GLN A 2 -12.08 -27.90 19.01
N ILE A 3 -12.27 -29.16 18.62
CA ILE A 3 -12.32 -29.55 17.21
C ILE A 3 -13.76 -29.28 16.71
N LEU A 4 -13.88 -28.58 15.59
CA LEU A 4 -15.16 -28.29 14.93
C LEU A 4 -15.71 -29.55 14.21
N PRO A 5 -16.99 -29.58 13.81
CA PRO A 5 -17.58 -30.75 13.14
C PRO A 5 -16.80 -31.19 11.90
N ILE A 6 -16.52 -32.50 11.81
CA ILE A 6 -15.91 -33.14 10.63
C ILE A 6 -17.06 -33.62 9.74
N VAL A 7 -17.10 -33.17 8.49
CA VAL A 7 -18.24 -33.40 7.56
C VAL A 7 -17.77 -34.00 6.24
N SER A 8 -18.71 -34.49 5.42
CA SER A 8 -18.41 -34.98 4.07
C SER A 8 -18.00 -33.84 3.12
N PRO A 9 -17.35 -34.12 1.98
CA PRO A 9 -17.01 -33.10 0.98
C PRO A 9 -18.21 -32.28 0.50
N GLN A 10 -19.39 -32.91 0.35
CA GLN A 10 -20.60 -32.23 -0.10
C GLN A 10 -21.13 -31.26 0.97
N ALA A 11 -21.12 -31.67 2.24
CA ALA A 11 -21.55 -30.81 3.33
C ALA A 11 -20.56 -29.65 3.56
N TRP A 12 -19.26 -29.89 3.36
CA TRP A 12 -18.25 -28.84 3.41
C TRP A 12 -18.46 -27.80 2.30
N GLU A 13 -18.66 -28.25 1.05
CA GLU A 13 -18.86 -27.33 -0.08
C GLU A 13 -20.15 -26.52 0.09
N ALA A 14 -21.23 -27.12 0.59
CA ALA A 14 -22.46 -26.39 0.90
C ALA A 14 -22.22 -25.28 1.95
N ALA A 15 -21.48 -25.59 3.02
CA ALA A 15 -21.13 -24.60 4.05
C ALA A 15 -20.22 -23.49 3.49
N ARG A 16 -19.23 -23.85 2.66
CA ARG A 16 -18.35 -22.89 1.99
C ARG A 16 -19.12 -21.96 1.05
N GLN A 17 -20.05 -22.48 0.25
CA GLN A 17 -20.85 -21.66 -0.66
C GLN A 17 -21.74 -20.67 0.11
N ALA A 18 -22.30 -21.08 1.25
CA ALA A 18 -23.03 -20.18 2.13
C ALA A 18 -22.12 -19.07 2.71
N LEU A 19 -20.88 -19.41 3.08
CA LEU A 19 -19.90 -18.43 3.55
C LEU A 19 -19.47 -17.46 2.43
N LEU A 20 -19.26 -17.97 1.21
CA LEU A 20 -18.78 -17.23 0.05
C LEU A 20 -19.70 -16.05 -0.30
N VAL A 21 -21.01 -16.14 -0.03
CA VAL A 21 -21.94 -15.02 -0.19
C VAL A 21 -21.54 -13.84 0.70
N ARG A 22 -21.20 -14.10 1.97
CA ARG A 22 -20.76 -13.08 2.92
C ARG A 22 -19.37 -12.56 2.56
N GLU A 23 -18.47 -13.42 2.12
CA GLU A 23 -17.14 -13.02 1.66
C GLU A 23 -17.22 -12.07 0.46
N LYS A 24 -18.05 -12.40 -0.55
CA LYS A 24 -18.28 -11.51 -1.71
C LYS A 24 -18.93 -10.19 -1.31
N ALA A 25 -19.83 -10.19 -0.32
CA ALA A 25 -20.40 -8.95 0.21
C ALA A 25 -19.33 -8.10 0.91
N HIS A 26 -18.43 -8.71 1.67
CA HIS A 26 -17.31 -8.03 2.31
C HIS A 26 -16.33 -7.45 1.30
N THR A 27 -16.00 -8.19 0.22
CA THR A 27 -15.17 -7.66 -0.89
C THR A 27 -15.76 -6.39 -1.47
N ARG A 28 -17.05 -6.38 -1.84
CA ARG A 28 -17.72 -5.20 -2.40
C ARG A 28 -17.78 -4.03 -1.42
N ALA A 29 -17.93 -4.31 -0.12
CA ALA A 29 -17.88 -3.28 0.91
C ALA A 29 -16.47 -2.67 1.03
N GLY A 30 -15.42 -3.48 0.86
CA GLY A 30 -14.04 -3.01 0.74
C GLY A 30 -13.83 -2.13 -0.48
N ASP A 31 -14.35 -2.53 -1.64
CA ASP A 31 -14.26 -1.75 -2.89
C ASP A 31 -14.94 -0.38 -2.74
N ALA A 32 -16.11 -0.34 -2.10
CA ALA A 32 -16.83 0.90 -1.79
C ALA A 32 -16.06 1.79 -0.81
N LEU A 33 -15.46 1.22 0.25
CA LEU A 33 -14.64 1.98 1.18
C LEU A 33 -13.39 2.57 0.51
N ALA A 34 -12.76 1.81 -0.40
CA ALA A 34 -11.66 2.33 -1.20
C ALA A 34 -12.13 3.48 -2.11
N ALA A 35 -13.34 3.40 -2.67
CA ALA A 35 -13.93 4.48 -3.47
C ALA A 35 -14.18 5.75 -2.65
N ASP A 36 -14.59 5.63 -1.40
CA ASP A 36 -14.73 6.75 -0.47
C ASP A 36 -13.36 7.37 -0.16
N ARG A 37 -12.32 6.54 0.07
CA ARG A 37 -10.95 7.02 0.30
C ARG A 37 -10.40 7.82 -0.87
N ARG A 38 -10.65 7.40 -2.11
CA ARG A 38 -10.26 8.15 -3.33
C ARG A 38 -10.94 9.52 -3.44
N ARG A 39 -12.06 9.73 -2.74
CA ARG A 39 -12.82 10.99 -2.70
C ARG A 39 -12.58 11.82 -1.44
N MET A 40 -11.68 11.38 -0.55
CA MET A 40 -11.32 12.17 0.63
C MET A 40 -10.76 13.53 0.21
N PRO A 41 -11.16 14.63 0.89
CA PRO A 41 -10.61 15.95 0.62
C PRO A 41 -9.09 15.99 0.78
N TRP A 42 -8.44 16.71 -0.12
CA TRP A 42 -6.98 16.86 -0.11
C TRP A 42 -6.58 18.05 0.77
N GLN A 43 -5.75 17.79 1.77
CA GLN A 43 -5.19 18.82 2.64
C GLN A 43 -3.83 19.26 2.09
N LEU A 44 -3.70 20.52 1.68
CA LEU A 44 -2.42 21.10 1.25
C LEU A 44 -1.40 21.04 2.38
N ILE A 45 -0.18 20.60 2.05
CA ILE A 45 0.96 20.61 2.95
C ILE A 45 1.92 21.72 2.48
N ASP A 46 1.99 22.79 3.26
CA ASP A 46 2.82 23.97 2.99
C ASP A 46 4.14 23.98 3.79
N ARG A 47 4.15 23.28 4.93
CA ARG A 47 5.33 23.16 5.80
C ARG A 47 6.45 22.34 5.10
N PRO A 48 7.69 22.86 5.03
CA PRO A 48 8.82 22.16 4.41
C PRO A 48 9.44 21.16 5.38
N TYR A 49 8.82 19.98 5.52
CA TYR A 49 9.37 18.91 6.35
C TYR A 49 10.69 18.38 5.81
N ALA A 50 11.59 18.00 6.72
CA ALA A 50 12.94 17.55 6.40
C ALA A 50 13.26 16.18 7.02
N PHE A 51 13.95 15.38 6.21
CA PHE A 51 14.42 14.05 6.56
C PHE A 51 15.89 13.91 6.19
N GLU A 52 16.56 12.89 6.72
CA GLU A 52 17.87 12.46 6.23
C GLU A 52 17.72 11.09 5.57
N GLY A 53 18.20 10.98 4.34
CA GLY A 53 18.31 9.72 3.61
C GLY A 53 19.78 9.34 3.38
N PRO A 54 20.04 8.22 2.70
CA PRO A 54 21.41 7.75 2.43
C PRO A 54 22.26 8.79 1.66
N GLY A 55 21.62 9.64 0.84
CA GLY A 55 22.26 10.71 0.09
C GLY A 55 22.32 12.08 0.79
N GLY A 56 21.92 12.16 2.07
CA GLY A 56 21.85 13.41 2.83
C GLY A 56 20.43 13.92 3.03
N ARG A 57 20.31 15.23 3.30
CA ARG A 57 19.03 15.86 3.65
C ARG A 57 18.09 15.92 2.45
N VAL A 58 16.83 15.53 2.68
CA VAL A 58 15.74 15.53 1.67
C VAL A 58 14.47 16.13 2.26
N GLY A 59 13.56 16.61 1.40
CA GLY A 59 12.23 17.11 1.78
C GLY A 59 11.12 16.11 1.48
N LEU A 60 9.90 16.36 1.98
CA LEU A 60 8.74 15.48 1.75
C LEU A 60 8.46 15.18 0.26
N LEU A 61 8.70 16.15 -0.63
CA LEU A 61 8.52 15.97 -2.07
C LEU A 61 9.48 14.93 -2.66
N ASP A 62 10.72 14.85 -2.14
CA ASP A 62 11.75 13.94 -2.62
C ASP A 62 11.41 12.48 -2.30
N LEU A 63 10.69 12.24 -1.20
CA LEU A 63 10.24 10.89 -0.79
C LEU A 63 9.28 10.26 -1.81
N PHE A 64 8.68 11.05 -2.71
CA PHE A 64 7.88 10.51 -3.80
C PHE A 64 8.73 9.79 -4.85
N GLU A 65 10.04 10.03 -4.93
CA GLU A 65 10.94 9.44 -5.93
C GLU A 65 10.44 9.64 -7.38
N GLY A 66 9.87 10.81 -7.65
CA GLY A 66 9.30 11.17 -8.96
C GLY A 66 7.88 10.63 -9.23
N ARG A 67 7.32 9.80 -8.34
CA ARG A 67 5.97 9.25 -8.47
C ARG A 67 4.89 10.21 -7.99
N ARG A 68 3.63 9.98 -8.35
CA ARG A 68 2.51 10.86 -7.95
C ARG A 68 1.99 10.60 -6.55
N GLN A 69 2.17 9.40 -6.00
CA GLN A 69 1.62 9.02 -4.70
C GLN A 69 2.73 8.60 -3.74
N LEU A 70 2.53 8.89 -2.45
CA LEU A 70 3.45 8.52 -1.39
C LEU A 70 2.67 8.00 -0.19
N ILE A 71 3.11 6.87 0.36
CA ILE A 71 2.65 6.35 1.65
C ILE A 71 3.82 6.45 2.61
N VAL A 72 3.63 7.14 3.74
CA VAL A 72 4.64 7.26 4.80
C VAL A 72 4.17 6.53 6.05
N TYR A 73 4.97 5.57 6.50
CA TYR A 73 4.77 4.85 7.76
C TYR A 73 5.82 5.28 8.79
N ARG A 74 5.39 5.63 10.01
CA ARG A 74 6.32 5.91 11.10
C ARG A 74 6.63 4.63 11.86
N ALA A 75 7.85 4.12 11.67
CA ALA A 75 8.37 3.01 12.44
C ALA A 75 9.04 3.55 13.72
N PHE A 76 8.76 2.92 14.86
CA PHE A 76 9.42 3.23 16.14
C PHE A 76 10.76 2.54 16.19
N PHE A 77 11.82 3.30 15.97
CA PHE A 77 13.21 2.88 16.04
C PHE A 77 14.02 4.10 16.43
N GLU A 78 14.28 4.23 17.73
CA GLU A 78 15.01 5.36 18.33
C GLU A 78 15.38 5.06 19.79
N PRO A 79 16.31 5.82 20.41
CA PRO A 79 16.63 5.68 21.83
C PRO A 79 15.37 5.75 22.72
N GLY A 80 15.25 4.78 23.63
CA GLY A 80 14.10 4.66 24.53
C GLY A 80 12.99 3.71 24.02
N VAL A 81 13.02 3.30 22.75
CA VAL A 81 12.16 2.22 22.24
C VAL A 81 12.78 0.87 22.59
N HIS A 82 11.95 -0.05 23.09
CA HIS A 82 12.40 -1.41 23.39
C HIS A 82 12.89 -2.12 22.11
N GLY A 83 14.14 -2.57 22.14
CA GLY A 83 14.83 -3.16 20.99
C GLY A 83 16.03 -2.33 20.53
N TRP A 84 16.03 -1.02 20.79
CA TRP A 84 17.13 -0.14 20.41
C TRP A 84 18.47 -0.56 21.05
N PRO A 85 19.60 -0.52 20.31
CA PRO A 85 19.74 -0.17 18.89
C PRO A 85 19.58 -1.36 17.93
N ASP A 86 19.49 -2.58 18.44
CA ASP A 86 19.57 -3.79 17.62
C ASP A 86 18.30 -4.07 16.82
N HIS A 87 17.14 -3.64 17.32
CA HIS A 87 15.81 -3.88 16.74
C HIS A 87 14.93 -2.63 16.82
N ALA A 88 14.09 -2.44 15.79
CA ALA A 88 12.91 -1.57 15.90
C ALA A 88 11.88 -2.18 16.86
N CYS A 89 10.87 -1.38 17.23
CA CYS A 89 9.68 -1.86 17.93
C CYS A 89 9.15 -3.15 17.29
N ARG A 90 8.70 -4.10 18.12
CA ARG A 90 8.20 -5.41 17.65
C ARG A 90 7.07 -5.28 16.63
N GLY A 91 6.11 -4.39 16.89
CA GLY A 91 5.00 -4.14 15.97
C GLY A 91 5.48 -3.58 14.64
N CYS A 92 6.33 -2.56 14.65
CA CYS A 92 6.87 -1.98 13.43
C CYS A 92 7.73 -2.97 12.63
N SER A 93 8.50 -3.82 13.31
CA SER A 93 9.28 -4.88 12.66
C SER A 93 8.37 -5.93 12.01
N MET A 94 7.29 -6.34 12.69
CA MET A 94 6.30 -7.25 12.13
C MET A 94 5.58 -6.66 10.91
N VAL A 95 5.34 -5.34 10.87
CA VAL A 95 4.77 -4.66 9.70
C VAL A 95 5.80 -4.61 8.56
N ALA A 96 7.07 -4.30 8.86
CA ALA A 96 8.15 -4.30 7.87
C ALA A 96 8.32 -5.69 7.20
N ASP A 97 8.26 -6.77 7.99
CA ASP A 97 8.34 -8.15 7.49
C ASP A 97 7.17 -8.54 6.55
N GLN A 98 6.06 -7.81 6.59
CA GLN A 98 4.90 -8.05 5.73
C GLN A 98 4.94 -7.29 4.42
N VAL A 99 5.85 -6.33 4.27
CA VAL A 99 5.93 -5.50 3.06
C VAL A 99 6.32 -6.38 1.87
N GLY A 100 5.40 -6.48 0.91
CA GLY A 100 5.66 -7.17 -0.36
C GLY A 100 6.65 -6.41 -1.25
N HIS A 101 6.98 -7.00 -2.40
CA HIS A 101 7.94 -6.40 -3.34
C HIS A 101 7.44 -5.05 -3.90
N LEU A 102 8.18 -3.97 -3.65
CA LEU A 102 7.74 -2.60 -3.94
C LEU A 102 7.60 -2.29 -5.43
N ALA A 103 8.28 -3.03 -6.33
CA ALA A 103 8.16 -2.84 -7.77
C ALA A 103 6.70 -2.81 -8.27
N HIS A 104 5.82 -3.67 -7.72
CA HIS A 104 4.41 -3.68 -8.11
C HIS A 104 3.66 -2.42 -7.63
N LEU A 105 4.00 -1.90 -6.44
CA LEU A 105 3.44 -0.65 -5.93
C LEU A 105 3.93 0.54 -6.77
N ASN A 106 5.23 0.55 -7.06
CA ASN A 106 5.92 1.56 -7.86
C ASN A 106 5.36 1.65 -9.29
N ALA A 107 4.96 0.52 -9.88
CA ALA A 107 4.31 0.45 -11.19
C ALA A 107 2.94 1.15 -11.25
N ARG A 108 2.33 1.41 -10.09
CA ARG A 108 1.10 2.20 -9.93
C ARG A 108 1.39 3.57 -9.33
N ASP A 109 2.54 4.12 -9.70
CA ASP A 109 2.91 5.50 -9.44
C ASP A 109 2.83 5.86 -7.95
N THR A 110 3.21 4.89 -7.11
CA THR A 110 3.11 4.97 -5.65
C THR A 110 4.42 4.54 -5.01
N THR A 111 4.96 5.39 -4.13
CA THR A 111 6.15 5.09 -3.32
C THR A 111 5.71 4.77 -1.88
N LEU A 112 6.34 3.76 -1.27
CA LEU A 112 6.26 3.52 0.18
C LEU A 112 7.56 3.98 0.84
N ALA A 113 7.47 4.78 1.89
CA ALA A 113 8.60 5.22 2.69
C ALA A 113 8.34 5.01 4.18
N TYR A 114 9.36 4.56 4.90
CA TYR A 114 9.38 4.49 6.35
C TYR A 114 10.14 5.68 6.91
N VAL A 115 9.73 6.14 8.09
CA VAL A 115 10.44 7.19 8.83
C VAL A 115 10.60 6.82 10.29
N SER A 116 11.75 7.13 10.88
CA SER A 116 12.07 6.88 12.29
C SER A 116 12.94 7.98 12.88
N ARG A 117 12.98 8.13 14.21
CA ARG A 117 13.83 9.13 14.87
C ARG A 117 15.30 8.67 15.01
N ALA A 118 15.63 7.44 14.65
CA ALA A 118 17.01 6.94 14.61
C ALA A 118 17.89 7.69 13.60
N PRO A 119 19.20 7.82 13.85
CA PRO A 119 20.18 8.23 12.84
C PRO A 119 20.18 7.30 11.63
N GLN A 120 20.51 7.85 10.46
CA GLN A 120 20.41 7.13 9.19
C GLN A 120 21.36 5.92 9.11
N ALA A 121 22.51 5.99 9.80
CA ALA A 121 23.46 4.87 9.88
C ALA A 121 22.87 3.66 10.64
N ASP A 122 22.13 3.91 11.72
CA ASP A 122 21.47 2.84 12.48
C ASP A 122 20.32 2.23 11.68
N ILE A 123 19.56 3.05 10.94
CA ILE A 123 18.50 2.57 10.03
C ILE A 123 19.09 1.65 8.96
N ALA A 124 20.21 2.04 8.35
CA ALA A 124 20.90 1.22 7.36
C ALA A 124 21.34 -0.13 7.96
N GLY A 125 21.99 -0.11 9.14
CA GLY A 125 22.42 -1.32 9.82
C GLY A 125 21.25 -2.26 10.19
N LEU A 126 20.13 -1.69 10.65
CA LEU A 126 18.92 -2.46 10.93
C LEU A 126 18.36 -3.13 9.68
N LYS A 127 18.22 -2.37 8.59
CA LYS A 127 17.71 -2.88 7.30
C LYS A 127 18.59 -4.00 6.75
N ASP A 128 19.90 -3.81 6.73
CA ASP A 128 20.86 -4.81 6.25
C ASP A 128 20.76 -6.11 7.05
N ARG A 129 20.68 -6.00 8.38
CA ARG A 129 20.55 -7.16 9.27
C ARG A 129 19.23 -7.91 9.07
N MET A 130 18.15 -7.20 8.77
CA MET A 130 16.81 -7.76 8.60
C MET A 130 16.50 -8.18 7.16
N GLY A 131 17.32 -7.79 6.19
CA GLY A 131 17.09 -8.05 4.77
C GLY A 131 15.93 -7.23 4.18
N TRP A 132 15.65 -6.04 4.73
CA TRP A 132 14.57 -5.17 4.26
C TRP A 132 15.09 -4.14 3.26
N ASP A 133 14.36 -3.97 2.15
CA ASP A 133 14.71 -2.99 1.11
C ASP A 133 13.75 -1.78 1.07
N ILE A 134 13.00 -1.56 2.14
CA ILE A 134 12.03 -0.45 2.23
C ILE A 134 12.79 0.88 2.27
N PRO A 135 12.46 1.90 1.44
CA PRO A 135 13.00 3.25 1.60
C PRO A 135 12.74 3.76 3.01
N TRP A 136 13.79 4.06 3.77
CA TRP A 136 13.67 4.41 5.18
C TRP A 136 14.59 5.58 5.53
N TYR A 137 13.99 6.62 6.10
CA TYR A 137 14.61 7.92 6.33
C TYR A 137 14.57 8.30 7.82
N SER A 138 15.59 9.03 8.27
CA SER A 138 15.57 9.67 9.58
C SER A 138 14.64 10.88 9.57
N LEU A 139 13.72 10.92 10.52
CA LEU A 139 12.85 12.04 10.80
C LEU A 139 13.55 13.05 11.72
N THR A 140 13.70 14.29 11.26
CA THR A 140 14.45 15.32 11.99
C THR A 140 13.59 16.40 12.66
N ASP A 141 12.30 16.48 12.33
CA ASP A 141 11.43 17.59 12.73
C ASP A 141 10.10 17.13 13.35
N ALA A 142 9.03 17.91 13.20
CA ALA A 142 7.72 17.69 13.82
C ALA A 142 6.73 16.90 12.95
N PHE A 143 7.16 16.29 11.84
CA PHE A 143 6.28 15.53 10.95
C PHE A 143 5.42 14.50 11.70
N ASP A 144 6.02 13.74 12.61
CA ASP A 144 5.28 12.73 13.38
C ASP A 144 4.14 13.32 14.21
N ALA A 145 4.38 14.43 14.90
CA ALA A 145 3.34 15.16 15.64
C ALA A 145 2.25 15.72 14.72
N ASP A 146 2.64 16.39 13.64
CA ASP A 146 1.71 17.06 12.73
C ASP A 146 0.84 16.05 11.94
N PHE A 147 1.33 14.84 11.72
CA PHE A 147 0.62 13.76 11.03
C PHE A 147 0.03 12.68 11.94
N GLY A 148 -0.03 12.93 13.25
CA GLY A 148 -0.73 12.07 14.21
C GLY A 148 -0.06 10.74 14.51
N VAL A 149 1.27 10.67 14.34
CA VAL A 149 2.10 9.48 14.54
C VAL A 149 3.28 9.70 15.51
N ALA A 150 3.20 10.70 16.39
CA ALA A 150 4.21 10.90 17.43
C ALA A 150 4.24 9.74 18.44
N GLU A 151 3.06 9.33 18.91
CA GLU A 151 2.88 8.30 19.94
C GLU A 151 2.43 6.95 19.40
N TRP A 152 1.74 6.93 18.25
CA TRP A 152 1.14 5.74 17.66
C TRP A 152 1.58 5.53 16.21
N HIS A 153 1.63 4.28 15.77
CA HIS A 153 1.96 3.96 14.37
C HIS A 153 0.75 4.15 13.46
N GLY A 154 1.02 4.36 12.17
CA GLY A 154 -0.01 4.47 11.14
C GLY A 154 0.59 4.87 9.79
N HIS A 155 -0.18 4.66 8.72
CA HIS A 155 0.17 5.04 7.35
C HIS A 155 -0.51 6.34 6.97
N ASN A 156 0.29 7.36 6.68
CA ASN A 156 -0.15 8.61 6.07
C ASN A 156 -0.03 8.50 4.54
N VAL A 157 -1.01 9.00 3.81
CA VAL A 157 -1.06 8.91 2.36
C VAL A 157 -1.10 10.29 1.75
N PHE A 158 -0.29 10.49 0.73
CA PHE A 158 -0.08 11.75 0.05
C PHE A 158 -0.18 11.59 -1.46
N ILE A 159 -0.57 12.68 -2.12
CA ILE A 159 -0.50 12.83 -3.57
C ILE A 159 0.20 14.15 -3.89
N ARG A 160 0.90 14.21 -5.03
CA ARG A 160 1.48 15.44 -5.56
C ARG A 160 0.84 15.88 -6.88
N ASP A 161 0.78 17.19 -7.06
CA ASP A 161 0.49 17.86 -8.32
C ASP A 161 1.57 18.91 -8.59
N GLY A 162 2.42 18.65 -9.58
CA GLY A 162 3.70 19.35 -9.71
C GLY A 162 4.51 19.21 -8.41
N ASP A 163 4.93 20.33 -7.84
CA ASP A 163 5.71 20.37 -6.59
C ASP A 163 4.84 20.56 -5.33
N ARG A 164 3.51 20.57 -5.49
CA ARG A 164 2.57 20.73 -4.38
C ARG A 164 2.20 19.36 -3.83
N VAL A 165 2.30 19.20 -2.52
CA VAL A 165 1.98 17.96 -1.81
C VAL A 165 0.67 18.12 -1.05
N PHE A 166 -0.16 17.08 -1.09
CA PHE A 166 -1.41 17.02 -0.36
C PHE A 166 -1.49 15.72 0.43
N ARG A 167 -1.95 15.79 1.68
CA ARG A 167 -2.38 14.61 2.43
C ARG A 167 -3.79 14.24 2.00
N THR A 168 -4.01 12.97 1.68
CA THR A 168 -5.28 12.45 1.18
C THR A 168 -5.94 11.48 2.15
N TYR A 169 -5.14 10.75 2.93
CA TYR A 169 -5.67 9.78 3.88
C TYR A 169 -4.72 9.49 5.05
N PHE A 170 -5.27 8.89 6.11
CA PHE A 170 -4.54 8.38 7.26
C PHE A 170 -5.28 7.18 7.85
N ILE A 171 -4.54 6.11 8.13
CA ILE A 171 -5.05 4.90 8.79
C ILE A 171 -4.10 4.52 9.93
N ASN A 172 -4.65 4.09 11.07
CA ASN A 172 -3.88 3.75 12.26
C ASN A 172 -4.56 2.66 13.09
N ASN A 173 -3.95 2.32 14.23
CA ASN A 173 -4.45 1.34 15.19
C ASN A 173 -4.69 -0.03 14.53
N ARG A 174 -5.75 -0.75 14.93
CA ARG A 174 -6.09 -2.07 14.42
C ARG A 174 -6.31 -2.10 12.90
N ALA A 175 -6.73 -0.99 12.30
CA ALA A 175 -6.95 -0.94 10.86
C ALA A 175 -5.63 -0.98 10.06
N ASP A 176 -4.55 -0.48 10.68
CA ASP A 176 -3.19 -0.52 10.16
C ASP A 176 -2.63 -1.94 10.04
N GLU A 177 -3.09 -2.87 10.88
CA GLU A 177 -2.63 -4.26 10.92
C GLU A 177 -2.93 -5.03 9.62
N ALA A 178 -3.87 -4.55 8.80
CA ALA A 178 -4.24 -5.17 7.53
C ALA A 178 -3.37 -4.68 6.35
N ILE A 179 -2.41 -3.77 6.60
CA ILE A 179 -1.60 -3.12 5.58
C ILE A 179 -0.24 -3.82 5.46
N GLY A 180 0.14 -4.17 4.22
CA GLY A 180 1.44 -4.82 3.92
C GLY A 180 1.54 -5.41 2.52
N THR A 181 0.39 -5.68 1.88
CA THR A 181 0.32 -6.14 0.49
C THR A 181 0.17 -4.97 -0.48
N VAL A 182 0.59 -5.17 -1.75
CA VAL A 182 0.37 -4.20 -2.83
C VAL A 182 -1.09 -3.75 -2.91
N TRP A 183 -2.06 -4.66 -2.73
CA TRP A 183 -3.49 -4.35 -2.78
C TRP A 183 -3.93 -3.46 -1.63
N SER A 184 -3.55 -3.84 -0.41
CA SER A 184 -3.88 -3.05 0.78
C SER A 184 -3.28 -1.65 0.72
N TYR A 185 -2.09 -1.49 0.14
CA TYR A 185 -1.48 -0.16 -0.05
C TYR A 185 -2.22 0.66 -1.09
N LEU A 186 -2.46 0.11 -2.29
CA LEU A 186 -3.13 0.82 -3.37
C LEU A 186 -4.55 1.27 -2.99
N ASP A 187 -5.30 0.45 -2.24
CA ASP A 187 -6.65 0.76 -1.76
C ASP A 187 -6.70 1.90 -0.72
N LEU A 188 -5.56 2.37 -0.22
CA LEU A 188 -5.45 3.58 0.60
C LEU A 188 -5.18 4.84 -0.22
N THR A 189 -4.70 4.70 -1.45
CA THR A 189 -4.21 5.81 -2.27
C THR A 189 -5.31 6.51 -3.04
N ALA A 190 -5.07 7.78 -3.41
CA ALA A 190 -6.06 8.58 -4.12
C ALA A 190 -6.31 8.06 -5.54
N LEU A 191 -5.28 7.58 -6.25
CA LEU A 191 -5.42 7.00 -7.60
C LEU A 191 -5.81 5.51 -7.56
N GLY A 192 -5.82 4.88 -6.38
CA GLY A 192 -6.22 3.49 -6.23
C GLY A 192 -5.31 2.52 -6.98
N ARG A 193 -5.91 1.41 -7.42
CA ARG A 193 -5.24 0.42 -8.28
C ARG A 193 -5.21 0.84 -9.73
N GLN A 194 -5.89 1.93 -10.12
CA GLN A 194 -6.02 2.46 -11.48
C GLN A 194 -6.61 1.43 -12.46
N GLU A 195 -7.53 0.59 -11.99
CA GLU A 195 -8.22 -0.41 -12.82
C GLU A 195 -9.64 0.04 -13.15
N ALA A 196 -10.11 -0.26 -14.36
CA ALA A 196 -11.37 0.25 -14.90
C ALA A 196 -12.65 -0.21 -14.16
N TRP A 197 -12.56 -1.22 -13.29
CA TRP A 197 -13.67 -1.62 -12.43
C TRP A 197 -13.80 -0.76 -11.17
N GLU A 198 -12.74 -0.03 -10.78
CA GLU A 198 -12.77 0.82 -9.60
C GLU A 198 -13.70 2.00 -9.83
N ASP A 199 -14.53 2.30 -8.83
CA ASP A 199 -15.26 3.56 -8.79
C ASP A 199 -14.28 4.68 -8.38
N SER A 200 -13.89 5.51 -9.34
CA SER A 200 -12.88 6.56 -9.19
C SER A 200 -13.41 7.91 -9.68
N PRO A 201 -12.91 9.05 -9.14
CA PRO A 201 -13.24 10.37 -9.66
C PRO A 201 -12.96 10.52 -11.16
N ALA A 202 -13.76 11.34 -11.84
CA ALA A 202 -13.60 11.60 -13.27
C ALA A 202 -12.20 12.14 -13.60
N GLY A 203 -11.57 11.58 -14.64
CA GLY A 203 -10.23 11.95 -15.09
C GLY A 203 -9.07 11.26 -14.37
N TYR A 204 -9.35 10.38 -13.39
CA TYR A 204 -8.30 9.55 -12.80
C TYR A 204 -7.83 8.50 -13.80
N PRO A 205 -6.53 8.15 -13.82
CA PRO A 205 -6.02 7.14 -14.73
C PRO A 205 -6.66 5.79 -14.41
N GLN A 206 -7.23 5.16 -15.44
CA GLN A 206 -7.77 3.81 -15.35
C GLN A 206 -7.46 3.06 -16.64
N GLU A 207 -7.10 1.79 -16.49
CA GLU A 207 -6.86 0.87 -17.60
C GLU A 207 -7.56 -0.48 -17.34
N PRO A 208 -7.62 -1.39 -18.33
CA PRO A 208 -8.27 -2.68 -18.12
C PRO A 208 -7.63 -3.48 -16.96
N PRO A 209 -8.42 -4.28 -16.23
CA PRO A 209 -7.94 -4.97 -15.04
C PRO A 209 -6.81 -5.95 -15.36
N TYR A 210 -5.87 -6.11 -14.43
CA TYR A 210 -4.73 -7.06 -14.51
C TYR A 210 -3.68 -6.76 -15.59
N ARG A 211 -3.87 -5.75 -16.44
CA ARG A 211 -2.95 -5.41 -17.56
C ARG A 211 -1.55 -5.05 -17.12
N TRP A 212 -1.45 -4.29 -16.04
CA TRP A 212 -0.18 -3.82 -15.50
C TRP A 212 0.59 -4.90 -14.73
N TRP A 213 0.05 -6.09 -14.54
CA TRP A 213 0.76 -7.14 -13.79
C TRP A 213 1.98 -7.58 -14.57
N ASN A 214 3.12 -7.66 -13.89
CA ASN A 214 4.38 -8.07 -14.49
C ASN A 214 5.26 -8.73 -13.43
N TRP A 215 6.39 -9.30 -13.84
CA TRP A 215 7.45 -9.70 -12.92
C TRP A 215 8.12 -8.46 -12.33
N HIS A 216 8.57 -8.56 -11.08
CA HIS A 216 9.07 -7.42 -10.31
C HIS A 216 10.31 -6.75 -10.92
N ASP A 217 11.06 -7.47 -11.74
CA ASP A 217 12.28 -7.05 -12.45
C ASP A 217 12.03 -6.62 -13.90
N SER A 218 10.78 -6.64 -14.35
CA SER A 218 10.40 -6.45 -15.76
C SER A 218 9.52 -5.21 -15.97
N TYR A 219 9.32 -4.39 -14.93
CA TYR A 219 8.64 -3.10 -15.05
C TYR A 219 9.54 -2.07 -15.72
N GLU A 220 9.22 -1.74 -16.96
CA GLU A 220 9.89 -0.68 -17.71
C GLU A 220 9.06 0.61 -17.68
N PRO A 221 9.62 1.74 -17.22
CA PRO A 221 8.92 3.02 -17.24
C PRO A 221 8.46 3.34 -18.67
N THR A 222 7.16 3.61 -18.85
CA THR A 222 6.51 3.97 -20.14
C THR A 222 6.44 2.88 -21.21
N ALA A 223 6.82 1.65 -20.91
CA ALA A 223 6.64 0.54 -21.84
C ALA A 223 5.15 0.23 -22.06
N ALA A 224 4.81 -0.16 -23.28
CA ALA A 224 3.47 -0.68 -23.58
C ALA A 224 3.24 -1.99 -22.81
N PRO A 225 1.99 -2.32 -22.47
CA PRO A 225 1.66 -3.61 -21.86
C PRO A 225 2.13 -4.78 -22.74
N ASP A 226 2.61 -5.86 -22.11
CA ASP A 226 2.98 -7.08 -22.82
C ASP A 226 1.75 -7.65 -23.56
N GLU A 227 1.84 -7.76 -24.88
CA GLU A 227 0.71 -8.19 -25.72
C GLU A 227 0.26 -9.63 -25.43
N THR A 228 1.20 -10.50 -25.02
CA THR A 228 0.90 -11.89 -24.69
C THR A 228 0.14 -11.97 -23.37
N TRP A 229 0.63 -11.27 -22.35
CA TRP A 229 -0.06 -11.15 -21.08
C TRP A 229 -1.43 -10.50 -21.25
N ALA A 230 -1.53 -9.49 -22.11
CA ALA A 230 -2.79 -8.88 -22.43
C ALA A 230 -3.81 -9.92 -22.96
N ALA A 231 -3.44 -10.72 -23.96
CA ALA A 231 -4.34 -11.76 -24.45
C ALA A 231 -4.77 -12.74 -23.35
N VAL A 232 -3.85 -13.11 -22.44
CA VAL A 232 -4.14 -13.99 -21.29
C VAL A 232 -5.11 -13.35 -20.31
N SER A 233 -4.89 -12.09 -19.93
CA SER A 233 -5.74 -11.39 -18.97
C SER A 233 -7.16 -11.20 -19.51
N ASP A 234 -7.30 -10.86 -20.79
CA ASP A 234 -8.61 -10.71 -21.43
C ASP A 234 -9.39 -12.02 -21.45
N ALA A 235 -8.73 -13.11 -21.82
CA ALA A 235 -9.33 -14.43 -21.81
C ALA A 235 -9.79 -14.84 -20.40
N GLY A 236 -8.98 -14.53 -19.38
CA GLY A 236 -9.32 -14.75 -17.97
C GLY A 236 -10.54 -13.95 -17.53
N VAL A 237 -10.58 -12.65 -17.83
CA VAL A 237 -11.73 -11.77 -17.51
C VAL A 237 -13.00 -12.26 -18.21
N ALA A 238 -12.92 -12.63 -19.50
CA ALA A 238 -14.05 -13.14 -20.26
C ALA A 238 -14.59 -14.46 -19.67
N ALA A 239 -13.70 -15.39 -19.30
CA ALA A 239 -14.09 -16.66 -18.68
C ALA A 239 -14.78 -16.44 -17.32
N PHE A 240 -14.27 -15.52 -16.50
CA PHE A 240 -14.87 -15.17 -15.22
C PHE A 240 -16.26 -14.55 -15.38
N ARG A 241 -16.44 -13.60 -16.32
CA ARG A 241 -17.74 -13.00 -16.62
C ARG A 241 -18.76 -14.02 -17.09
N LYS A 242 -18.35 -14.95 -17.96
CA LYS A 242 -19.20 -16.07 -18.42
C LYS A 242 -19.63 -16.97 -17.27
N ALA A 243 -18.73 -17.28 -16.34
CA ALA A 243 -19.04 -18.09 -15.16
C ALA A 243 -20.01 -17.39 -14.17
N GLN A 244 -20.10 -16.05 -14.21
CA GLN A 244 -21.02 -15.25 -13.38
C GLN A 244 -22.36 -14.94 -14.05
N GLY A 245 -22.55 -15.29 -15.33
CA GLY A 245 -23.82 -15.10 -16.04
C GLY A 245 -24.09 -13.67 -16.57
N GLY A 246 -23.06 -12.83 -16.77
CA GLY A 246 -23.20 -11.51 -17.40
C GLY A 246 -23.01 -11.53 -18.93
N PRO A 247 -23.65 -10.61 -19.70
CA PRO A 247 -23.58 -10.60 -21.16
C PRO A 247 -22.20 -10.17 -21.69
N VAL A 248 -21.91 -10.61 -22.92
CA VAL A 248 -20.74 -10.24 -23.72
C VAL A 248 -21.21 -9.26 -24.79
N GLU A 249 -20.99 -7.97 -24.60
CA GLU A 249 -20.96 -6.96 -25.66
C GLU A 249 -19.84 -5.96 -25.39
#